data_AF-A0A835R2G6-F1
#
_entry.id   AF-A0A835R2G6-F1
#
_cell.length_a   1.000
_cell.length_b   1.000
_cell.length_c   1.000
_cell.angle_alpha   90.00
_cell.angle_beta   90.00
_cell.angle_gamma   90.00
#
_symmetry.space_group_name_H-M   'P 1'
#
loop_
_entity.id
_entity.type
_entity.pdbx_description
1 polymer ?
#
loop_
_entity_poly.entity_id
_entity_poly.type
_entity_poly.pdbx_seq_one_letter_code
_entity_poly.pdbx_strand_id
1 'polypeptide(L)'
;MENLDGQIICTKVREGEQRFVRLKEGDPKGRHVVIVDDFVQSGGTLIECQKVLAAHGAAQVSAYVTHGIFPNQTWQRFQHDGGVGPDKGMNGSLYSTPKHLEKIHHL
;
A
#
# COMPACT_ATOMS: atom_id res chain seq x y z
N MET A 1 27.32 6.76 -2.04
CA MET A 1 25.96 6.61 -1.49
C MET A 1 25.56 5.19 -1.84
N GLU A 2 25.64 4.27 -0.88
CA GLU A 2 25.27 2.87 -1.14
C GLU A 2 23.80 2.84 -1.54
N ASN A 3 23.50 2.24 -2.70
CA ASN A 3 22.12 1.89 -3.02
C ASN A 3 21.66 0.96 -1.90
N LEU A 4 20.66 1.39 -1.14
CA LEU A 4 19.96 0.52 -0.19
C LEU A 4 19.18 -0.49 -1.04
N ASP A 5 19.84 -1.59 -1.42
CA ASP A 5 19.26 -2.69 -2.20
C ASP A 5 18.01 -3.21 -1.47
N GLY A 6 16.85 -2.70 -1.87
CA GLY A 6 15.57 -3.06 -1.25
C GLY A 6 14.66 -1.89 -0.91
N GLN A 7 15.19 -0.67 -0.75
CA GLN A 7 14.34 0.48 -0.43
C GLN A 7 13.64 1.00 -1.69
N ILE A 8 12.32 1.11 -1.60
CA ILE A 8 11.46 1.69 -2.64
C ILE A 8 10.79 2.91 -2.04
N ILE A 9 10.95 4.06 -2.69
CA ILE A 9 10.40 5.33 -2.21
C ILE A 9 9.31 5.77 -3.17
N CYS A 10 8.07 5.77 -2.67
CA CYS A 10 6.94 6.40 -3.32
C CYS A 10 6.72 7.80 -2.73
N THR A 11 6.42 8.80 -3.56
CA THR A 11 6.12 10.17 -3.10
C THR A 11 4.71 10.54 -3.51
N LYS A 12 3.93 11.07 -2.56
CA LYS A 12 2.66 11.71 -2.85
C LYS A 12 2.89 13.11 -3.42
N VAL A 13 2.47 13.32 -4.66
CA VAL A 13 2.57 14.59 -5.37
C VAL A 13 1.26 15.36 -5.25
N ARG A 14 1.39 16.69 -5.14
CA ARG A 14 0.28 17.63 -5.05
C ARG A 14 0.48 18.69 -6.14
N GLU A 15 -0.30 18.60 -7.21
CA GLU A 15 -0.25 19.53 -8.34
C GLU A 15 -1.63 20.16 -8.52
N GLY A 16 -1.77 21.44 -8.12
CA GLY A 16 -3.07 22.11 -8.03
C GLY A 16 -4.03 21.34 -7.12
N GLU A 17 -5.17 20.93 -7.66
CA GLU A 17 -6.18 20.09 -6.99
C GLU A 17 -5.86 18.58 -7.06
N GLN A 18 -4.95 18.16 -7.94
CA GLN A 18 -4.64 16.76 -8.14
C GLN A 18 -3.74 16.22 -7.02
N ARG A 19 -4.00 14.97 -6.63
CA ARG A 19 -3.25 14.24 -5.60
C ARG A 19 -3.00 12.83 -6.13
N PHE A 20 -1.74 12.47 -6.35
CA PHE A 20 -1.35 11.16 -6.86
C PHE A 20 -0.05 10.68 -6.20
N VAL A 21 0.31 9.42 -6.40
CA VAL A 21 1.59 8.85 -5.97
C VAL A 21 2.47 8.60 -7.18
N ARG A 22 3.78 8.80 -7.04
CA ARG A 22 4.78 8.37 -8.02
C ARG A 22 5.90 7.57 -7.38
N LEU A 23 6.46 6.62 -8.11
CA LEU A 23 7.71 5.97 -7.76
C LEU A 23 8.85 6.99 -7.93
N LYS A 24 9.60 7.27 -6.86
CA LYS A 24 10.70 8.24 -6.86
C LYS A 24 12.05 7.53 -6.96
N GLU A 25 12.25 6.47 -6.17
CA GLU A 25 13.52 5.74 -6.06
C GLU A 25 13.24 4.24 -5.86
N GLY A 26 14.15 3.38 -6.33
CA GLY A 26 14.06 1.91 -6.22
C GLY A 26 13.38 1.23 -7.43
N ASP A 27 13.55 -0.10 -7.52
CA ASP A 27 12.94 -0.95 -8.55
C ASP A 27 12.08 -2.05 -7.90
N PRO A 28 10.74 -2.00 -8.04
CA PRO A 28 9.85 -3.03 -7.51
C PRO A 28 9.78 -4.29 -8.39
N LYS A 29 10.35 -4.28 -9.59
CA LYS A 29 10.12 -5.33 -10.59
C LYS A 29 10.46 -6.73 -10.08
N GLY A 30 9.49 -7.64 -10.17
CA GLY A 30 9.60 -9.02 -9.73
C GLY A 30 9.70 -9.19 -8.21
N ARG A 31 9.53 -8.13 -7.42
CA ARG A 31 9.63 -8.17 -5.96
C ARG A 31 8.26 -8.18 -5.30
N HIS A 32 8.17 -8.82 -4.15
CA HIS A 32 7.09 -8.59 -3.20
C HIS A 32 7.41 -7.31 -2.41
N VAL A 33 6.63 -6.26 -2.62
CA VAL A 33 6.83 -4.96 -1.97
C VAL A 33 5.90 -4.83 -0.77
N VAL A 34 6.46 -4.49 0.39
CA VAL A 34 5.68 -4.22 1.60
C VAL A 34 5.68 -2.74 1.87
N ILE A 35 4.49 -2.13 1.85
CA ILE A 35 4.28 -0.74 2.25
C ILE A 35 4.12 -0.70 3.76
N VAL A 36 4.94 0.09 4.43
CA VAL A 36 4.86 0.31 5.88
C VAL A 36 4.54 1.79 6.13
N ASP A 37 3.48 2.05 6.90
CA ASP A 37 3.03 3.41 7.23
C ASP A 37 2.65 3.48 8.71
N ASP A 38 2.71 4.66 9.33
CA ASP A 38 2.30 4.80 10.73
C ASP A 38 0.79 4.94 10.86
N PHE A 39 0.14 5.62 9.91
CA PHE A 39 -1.23 6.07 10.04
C PHE A 39 -2.01 6.04 8.73
N VAL A 40 -3.24 5.49 8.77
CA VAL A 40 -4.16 5.48 7.63
C VAL A 40 -5.54 5.90 8.06
N GLN A 41 -6.10 6.84 7.30
CA GLN A 41 -7.50 7.24 7.44
C GLN A 41 -8.36 6.63 6.32
N SER A 42 -8.29 7.17 5.09
CA SER A 42 -9.15 6.74 3.98
C SER A 42 -8.60 5.57 3.16
N GLY A 43 -7.32 5.22 3.34
CA GLY A 43 -6.61 4.21 2.55
C GLY A 43 -6.16 4.65 1.15
N GLY A 44 -6.52 5.85 0.70
CA GLY A 44 -6.28 6.29 -0.68
C GLY A 44 -4.79 6.31 -1.08
N THR A 45 -3.90 6.75 -0.19
CA THR A 45 -2.45 6.75 -0.46
C THR A 45 -1.92 5.33 -0.67
N LEU A 46 -2.31 4.36 0.16
CA LEU A 46 -1.86 2.98 0.05
C LEU A 46 -2.33 2.31 -1.24
N ILE A 47 -3.60 2.49 -1.61
CA ILE A 47 -4.17 1.94 -2.84
C ILE A 47 -3.45 2.53 -4.06
N GLU A 48 -3.18 3.83 -4.05
CA GLU A 48 -2.45 4.47 -5.14
C GLU A 48 -0.99 3.98 -5.21
N CYS A 49 -0.32 3.82 -4.07
CA CYS A 49 0.99 3.17 -4.01
C CYS A 49 0.95 1.76 -4.61
N GLN A 50 -0.03 0.92 -4.26
CA GLN A 50 -0.16 -0.42 -4.83
C GLN A 50 -0.30 -0.39 -6.35
N LYS A 51 -1.15 0.50 -6.89
CA LYS A 51 -1.30 0.64 -8.35
C LYS A 51 0.01 1.04 -9.02
N VAL A 52 0.71 2.02 -8.45
CA VAL A 52 2.01 2.47 -8.95
C VAL A 52 3.02 1.32 -8.94
N LEU A 53 3.14 0.60 -7.83
CA LEU A 53 4.08 -0.51 -7.68
C LEU A 53 3.76 -1.66 -8.65
N ALA A 54 2.48 -2.02 -8.80
CA ALA A 54 2.02 -3.01 -9.75
C ALA A 54 2.35 -2.61 -11.21
N ALA A 55 2.10 -1.35 -11.57
CA ALA A 55 2.42 -0.83 -12.90
C ALA A 55 3.92 -0.83 -13.20
N HIS A 56 4.77 -0.77 -12.18
CA HIS A 56 6.23 -0.89 -12.29
C HIS A 56 6.73 -2.34 -12.14
N GLY A 57 5.82 -3.32 -12.15
CA GLY A 57 6.16 -4.74 -12.24
C GLY A 57 6.39 -5.44 -10.90
N ALA A 58 5.92 -4.88 -9.77
CA ALA A 58 5.88 -5.63 -8.52
C ALA A 58 5.22 -7.01 -8.73
N ALA A 59 5.78 -8.05 -8.12
CA ALA A 59 5.18 -9.38 -8.16
C ALA A 59 4.00 -9.49 -7.20
N GLN A 60 4.06 -8.79 -6.07
CA GLN A 60 3.04 -8.73 -5.03
C GLN A 60 3.17 -7.41 -4.25
N VAL A 61 2.09 -6.95 -3.63
CA VAL A 61 2.10 -5.77 -2.75
C VAL A 61 1.34 -6.08 -1.47
N SER A 62 1.93 -5.79 -0.31
CA SER A 62 1.25 -5.85 0.99
C SER A 62 1.32 -4.49 1.68
N ALA A 63 0.42 -4.24 2.63
CA ALA A 63 0.47 -3.03 3.45
C ALA A 63 0.33 -3.34 4.94
N TYR A 64 1.16 -2.69 5.76
CA TYR A 64 1.17 -2.81 7.21
C TYR A 64 1.19 -1.42 7.81
N VAL A 65 0.24 -1.13 8.69
CA VAL A 65 0.24 0.17 9.38
C VAL A 65 -0.11 0.08 10.84
N THR A 66 0.49 0.97 11.62
CA THR A 66 0.34 0.99 13.08
C THR A 66 -1.03 1.52 13.52
N HIS A 67 -1.60 2.48 12.80
CA HIS A 67 -2.84 3.15 13.19
C HIS A 67 -3.83 3.24 12.03
N GLY A 68 -4.71 2.24 11.89
CA GLY A 68 -5.81 2.26 10.91
C GLY A 68 -7.10 2.86 11.51
N ILE A 69 -7.53 4.05 11.07
CA ILE A 69 -8.77 4.69 11.57
C ILE A 69 -10.01 4.26 10.78
N PHE A 70 -9.90 4.20 9.45
CA PHE A 70 -10.95 3.75 8.53
C PHE A 70 -12.39 4.22 8.83
N PRO A 71 -12.66 5.54 8.82
CA PRO A 71 -14.02 6.05 8.98
C PRO A 71 -14.92 5.51 7.87
N ASN A 72 -16.22 5.39 8.14
CA ASN A 72 -17.24 5.00 7.15
C ASN A 72 -16.89 3.71 6.39
N GLN A 73 -16.30 2.73 7.07
CA GLN A 73 -15.90 1.46 6.47
C GLN A 73 -14.96 1.60 5.26
N THR A 74 -14.15 2.66 5.21
CA THR A 74 -13.19 2.89 4.11
C THR A 74 -12.16 1.76 3.92
N TRP A 75 -12.01 0.88 4.91
CA TRP A 75 -11.25 -0.36 4.78
C TRP A 75 -11.80 -1.33 3.70
N GLN A 76 -13.10 -1.26 3.36
CA GLN A 76 -13.71 -2.08 2.30
C GLN A 76 -13.18 -1.76 0.89
N ARG A 77 -12.47 -0.63 0.74
CA ARG A 77 -11.86 -0.23 -0.53
C ARG A 77 -10.66 -1.08 -0.91
N PHE A 78 -10.05 -1.77 0.05
CA PHE A 78 -8.91 -2.64 -0.19
C PHE A 78 -9.42 -3.97 -0.74
N GLN A 79 -8.80 -4.42 -1.83
CA GLN A 79 -9.11 -5.69 -2.48
C GLN A 79 -7.98 -6.68 -2.23
N HIS A 80 -8.32 -7.96 -2.10
CA HIS A 80 -7.32 -9.01 -2.13
C HIS A 80 -6.88 -9.28 -3.57
N ASP A 81 -5.58 -9.52 -3.77
CA ASP A 81 -5.06 -9.82 -5.10
C ASP A 81 -5.46 -11.20 -5.63
N GLY A 82 -6.04 -12.06 -4.77
CA GLY A 82 -6.53 -13.39 -5.14
C GLY A 82 -5.45 -14.34 -5.66
N GLY A 83 -4.16 -14.03 -5.45
CA GLY A 83 -3.03 -14.74 -6.06
C GLY A 83 -2.86 -14.49 -7.56
N VAL A 84 -3.63 -13.57 -8.17
CA VAL A 84 -3.53 -13.27 -9.61
C VAL A 84 -2.61 -12.08 -9.91
N GLY A 85 -2.21 -11.31 -8.90
CA GLY A 85 -1.19 -10.28 -9.00
C GLY A 85 -1.63 -8.90 -8.50
N PRO A 86 -0.67 -8.00 -8.24
CA PRO A 86 -0.90 -6.77 -7.50
C PRO A 86 -1.67 -5.71 -8.28
N ASP A 87 -2.05 -5.94 -9.54
CA ASP A 87 -2.97 -5.06 -10.27
C ASP A 87 -4.42 -5.22 -9.78
N LYS A 88 -4.75 -6.34 -9.14
CA LYS A 88 -6.09 -6.64 -8.59
C LYS A 88 -6.26 -6.28 -7.13
N GLY A 89 -5.18 -6.07 -6.39
CA GLY A 89 -5.27 -5.80 -4.96
C GLY A 89 -3.95 -5.95 -4.24
N MET A 90 -4.03 -6.06 -2.91
CA MET A 90 -2.89 -6.35 -2.05
C MET A 90 -2.99 -7.77 -1.50
N ASN A 91 -1.85 -8.42 -1.30
CA ASN A 91 -1.74 -9.72 -0.66
C ASN A 91 -1.55 -9.49 0.84
N GLY A 92 -2.60 -9.67 1.65
CA GLY A 92 -2.60 -9.29 3.06
C GLY A 92 -2.50 -7.78 3.31
N SER A 93 -3.40 -7.25 4.15
CA SER A 93 -3.29 -5.90 4.69
C SER A 93 -3.56 -5.94 6.18
N LEU A 94 -2.56 -5.58 7.00
CA LEU A 94 -2.64 -5.65 8.45
C LEU A 94 -2.62 -4.24 9.05
N TYR A 95 -3.62 -3.97 9.89
CA TYR A 95 -3.81 -2.68 10.54
C TYR A 95 -4.03 -2.95 12.04
N SER A 96 -3.17 -2.42 12.91
CA SER A 96 -3.50 -2.42 14.34
C SER A 96 -4.44 -1.24 14.63
N THR A 97 -5.57 -1.49 15.29
CA THR A 97 -6.39 -0.43 15.88
C THR A 97 -6.43 -0.61 17.40
N PRO A 98 -6.34 0.45 18.21
CA PRO A 98 -6.41 0.32 19.68
C PRO A 98 -7.79 -0.05 20.24
N LYS A 99 -8.85 -0.15 19.41
CA LYS A 99 -10.23 -0.34 19.90
C LYS A 99 -11.07 -1.41 19.21
N HIS A 100 -10.68 -1.94 18.06
CA HIS A 100 -11.35 -3.09 17.41
C HIS A 100 -10.27 -4.01 16.84
N LEU A 101 -9.88 -5.02 17.64
CA LEU A 101 -8.91 -6.05 17.29
C LEU A 101 -9.55 -7.20 16.49
N GLU A 102 -10.62 -6.91 15.74
CA GLU A 102 -11.34 -7.89 14.93
C GLU A 102 -11.17 -7.57 13.44
N LYS A 103 -10.32 -8.38 12.80
CA LYS A 103 -10.32 -8.81 11.38
C LYS A 103 -9.92 -7.80 10.31
N ILE A 104 -8.62 -7.82 9.99
CA ILE A 104 -8.14 -8.19 8.65
C ILE A 104 -6.99 -9.20 8.84
N HIS A 105 -7.32 -10.40 9.33
CA HIS A 105 -6.44 -11.55 9.24
C HIS A 105 -6.88 -12.32 7.99
N HIS A 106 -6.03 -12.30 6.97
CA HIS A 106 -6.26 -12.95 5.68
C HIS A 106 -7.39 -12.31 4.86
N LEU A 107 -7.07 -11.16 4.24
CA LEU A 107 -7.33 -11.07 2.81
C LEU A 107 -6.24 -11.91 2.16
#